data_AF-A0A537SZC6-F1
#
_entry.id   AF-A0A537SZC6-F1
#
_cell.length_a   1.000
_cell.length_b   1.000
_cell.length_c   1.000
_cell.angle_alpha   90.00
_cell.angle_beta   90.00
_cell.angle_gamma   90.00
#
_symmetry.space_group_name_H-M   'P 1'
#
loop_
_entity.id
_entity.type
_entity.pdbx_description
1 polymer ?
#
loop_
_entity_poly.entity_id
_entity_poly.type
_entity_poly.pdbx_seq_one_letter_code
_entity_poly.pdbx_strand_id
1 'polypeptide(L)'
;MSTTRRLAAILAADVVGYSRLVGADEAGALASLGVLRRGIIEPNVARHSGRLFKIMGDGFLAEFASAVQAAVCAVAIQKETEASAFGLDAARKMRLRIGVHVGDVMVEGDDLLGDGVNIAARLEGLAEPGSVCISRQVYDQIEGKLPLTCRPLGPQKLKNISKPVDAYALDGAAAGRIGSNDMKLKIEYCRAPDGVRLAYASVGSGPPLVKTANWMNHLEFDWENPDLRHLYTSLAQDFTLLRYDARGNGLSDWDVEEVSLDAWVRDLETVVDAAGLDRFPLLALSQGCAISVAFAVRHPERVSHLILYGGFARGAYRRAKNELELQQAKALAMLIRTGWGSETPAFRQLFSSLFMPGGTPEQLRRFAERQRNTTTAECAYRFFEVTRNLDVTELLSKVNVPTLVMHKRDDQVQPFEAGRELAAGIRGARFLALPGQNHFPLAQDPETERMIEEIRLFLKPR
;
A
#
# COMPACT_ATOMS: atom_id res chain seq x y z
N MET A 1 -11.80 52.83 -15.67
CA MET A 1 -11.25 51.49 -15.96
C MET A 1 -12.42 50.55 -16.16
N SER A 2 -12.46 49.82 -17.28
CA SER A 2 -13.57 48.91 -17.60
C SER A 2 -13.42 47.62 -16.79
N THR A 3 -14.16 47.47 -15.70
CA THR A 3 -14.24 46.23 -14.93
C THR A 3 -14.92 45.15 -15.78
N THR A 4 -14.16 44.16 -16.22
CA THR A 4 -14.65 43.06 -17.05
C THR A 4 -14.98 41.88 -16.16
N ARG A 5 -16.20 41.33 -16.30
CA ARG A 5 -16.62 40.11 -15.60
C ARG A 5 -16.47 38.89 -16.50
N ARG A 6 -15.98 37.79 -15.95
CA ARG A 6 -15.97 36.48 -16.62
C ARG A 6 -16.04 35.33 -15.62
N LEU A 7 -16.40 34.16 -16.13
CA LEU A 7 -16.28 32.91 -15.40
C LEU A 7 -14.82 32.46 -15.34
N ALA A 8 -14.38 31.99 -14.17
CA ALA A 8 -13.07 31.39 -13.98
C ALA A 8 -13.13 30.26 -12.94
N ALA A 9 -12.25 29.27 -13.07
CA ALA A 9 -11.97 28.33 -12.00
C ALA A 9 -10.85 28.90 -11.12
N ILE A 10 -11.14 29.08 -9.84
CA ILE A 10 -10.22 29.65 -8.85
C ILE A 10 -9.77 28.54 -7.91
N LEU A 11 -8.45 28.43 -7.75
CA LEU A 11 -7.78 27.58 -6.78
C LEU A 11 -7.22 28.50 -5.68
N ALA A 12 -7.62 28.26 -4.44
CA ALA A 12 -7.05 28.87 -3.26
C ALA A 12 -6.32 27.81 -2.44
N ALA A 13 -5.16 28.14 -1.89
CA ALA A 13 -4.40 27.21 -1.09
C ALA A 13 -3.58 27.90 -0.01
N ASP A 14 -3.36 27.21 1.10
CA ASP A 14 -2.68 27.74 2.29
C ASP A 14 -1.90 26.65 3.04
N VAL A 15 -0.79 27.03 3.68
CA VAL A 15 0.05 26.09 4.45
C VAL A 15 -0.46 25.94 5.87
N VAL A 16 -0.74 24.70 6.25
CA VAL A 16 -1.29 24.39 7.58
C VAL A 16 -0.30 24.74 8.69
N GLY A 17 -0.68 25.69 9.53
CA GLY A 17 0.05 26.03 10.75
C GLY A 17 1.40 26.72 10.48
N TYR A 18 1.54 27.45 9.37
CA TYR A 18 2.77 28.13 9.00
C TYR A 18 3.29 29.09 10.08
N SER A 19 2.41 29.85 10.75
CA SER A 19 2.82 30.75 11.84
C SER A 19 3.56 30.03 12.98
N ARG A 20 3.19 28.76 13.24
CA ARG A 20 3.88 27.92 14.23
C ARG A 20 5.26 27.46 13.75
N LEU A 21 5.41 27.18 12.45
CA LEU A 21 6.69 26.83 11.85
C LEU A 21 7.66 28.01 11.89
N VAL A 22 7.18 29.21 11.55
CA VAL A 22 7.95 30.46 11.62
C VAL A 22 8.39 30.75 13.05
N GLY A 23 7.53 30.54 14.04
CA GLY A 23 7.88 30.74 15.45
C GLY A 23 8.96 29.79 15.98
N ALA A 24 9.16 28.62 15.34
CA ALA A 24 10.18 27.64 15.70
C ALA A 24 11.49 27.84 14.95
N ASP A 25 11.43 28.13 13.65
CA ASP A 25 12.57 28.41 12.77
C ASP A 25 12.11 29.24 11.56
N GLU A 26 12.20 30.56 11.70
CA GLU A 26 11.78 31.50 10.65
C GLU A 26 12.54 31.31 9.34
N ALA A 27 13.87 31.14 9.41
CA ALA A 27 14.71 31.00 8.23
C ALA A 27 14.41 29.67 7.49
N GLY A 28 14.29 28.56 8.23
CA GLY A 28 13.95 27.26 7.67
C GLY A 28 12.53 27.20 7.09
N ALA A 29 11.56 27.84 7.74
CA ALA A 29 10.18 27.93 7.25
C ALA A 29 10.09 28.72 5.93
N LEU A 30 10.76 29.88 5.85
CA LEU A 30 10.80 30.70 4.63
C LEU A 30 11.51 29.97 3.47
N ALA A 31 12.62 29.28 3.76
CA ALA A 31 13.34 28.50 2.75
C ALA A 31 12.47 27.36 2.20
N SER A 32 11.82 26.62 3.10
CA SER A 32 10.94 25.50 2.75
C SER A 32 9.72 25.95 1.95
N LEU A 33 9.11 27.09 2.31
CA LEU A 33 8.01 27.69 1.56
C LEU A 33 8.47 28.12 0.16
N GLY A 34 9.68 28.68 0.05
CA GLY A 34 10.29 29.03 -1.24
C GLY A 34 10.52 27.82 -2.15
N VAL A 35 10.94 26.69 -1.58
CA VAL A 35 11.11 25.41 -2.31
C VAL A 35 9.75 24.85 -2.73
N LEU A 36 8.78 24.79 -1.84
CA LEU A 36 7.41 24.34 -2.15
C LEU A 36 6.82 25.18 -3.29
N ARG A 37 6.98 26.50 -3.23
CA ARG A 37 6.43 27.42 -4.23
C ARG A 37 7.06 27.24 -5.60
N ARG A 38 8.39 27.38 -5.69
CA ARG A 38 9.10 27.32 -6.98
C ARG A 38 9.26 25.91 -7.53
N GLY A 39 9.30 24.91 -6.65
CA GLY A 39 9.53 23.51 -7.00
C GLY A 39 8.25 22.75 -7.34
N ILE A 40 7.11 23.09 -6.71
CA ILE A 40 5.87 22.31 -6.85
C ILE A 40 4.72 23.20 -7.34
N ILE A 41 4.43 24.32 -6.67
CA ILE A 41 3.23 25.11 -6.98
C ILE A 41 3.31 25.78 -8.36
N GLU A 42 4.32 26.61 -8.60
CA GLU A 42 4.49 27.35 -9.86
C GLU A 42 4.57 26.40 -11.08
N PRO A 43 5.35 25.29 -11.05
CA PRO A 43 5.38 24.33 -12.15
C PRO A 43 4.04 23.64 -12.42
N ASN A 44 3.31 23.22 -11.38
CA ASN A 44 2.02 22.57 -11.57
C ASN A 44 0.97 23.53 -12.12
N VAL A 45 0.90 24.76 -11.61
CA VAL A 45 -0.01 25.79 -12.12
C VAL A 45 0.26 26.03 -13.61
N ALA A 46 1.53 26.22 -14.00
CA ALA A 46 1.91 26.42 -15.39
C ALA A 46 1.60 25.19 -16.28
N ARG A 47 1.93 23.99 -15.82
CA ARG A 47 1.68 22.71 -16.53
C ARG A 47 0.20 22.50 -16.83
N HIS A 48 -0.67 22.97 -15.94
CA HIS A 48 -2.12 22.86 -16.07
C HIS A 48 -2.77 24.11 -16.68
N SER A 49 -1.98 24.95 -17.38
CA SER A 49 -2.46 26.16 -18.06
C SER A 49 -3.19 27.13 -17.12
N GLY A 50 -2.77 27.16 -15.86
CA GLY A 50 -3.21 28.13 -14.88
C GLY A 50 -2.28 29.33 -14.78
N ARG A 51 -2.77 30.39 -14.13
CA ARG A 51 -1.99 31.59 -13.82
C ARG A 51 -2.11 31.86 -12.33
N LEU A 52 -0.97 31.93 -11.66
CA LEU A 52 -0.91 32.41 -10.29
C LEU A 52 -1.05 33.94 -10.31
N PHE A 53 -2.09 34.46 -9.66
CA PHE A 53 -2.40 35.89 -9.71
C PHE A 53 -2.24 36.59 -8.35
N LYS A 54 -2.15 35.83 -7.25
CA LYS A 54 -1.92 36.40 -5.91
C LYS A 54 -1.13 35.47 -5.00
N ILE A 55 -0.22 36.06 -4.22
CA ILE A 55 0.52 35.40 -3.14
C ILE A 55 0.26 36.19 -1.85
N MET A 56 -0.04 35.49 -0.77
CA MET A 56 -0.44 36.06 0.52
C MET A 56 0.35 35.40 1.66
N GLY A 57 1.67 35.64 1.72
CA GLY A 57 2.54 34.95 2.66
C GLY A 57 2.67 33.46 2.31
N ASP A 58 2.05 32.61 3.10
CA ASP A 58 1.95 31.15 2.93
C ASP A 58 0.75 30.70 2.08
N GLY A 59 -0.17 31.62 1.79
CA GLY A 59 -1.30 31.39 0.90
C GLY A 59 -1.04 31.78 -0.56
N PHE A 60 -1.75 31.16 -1.49
CA PHE A 60 -1.71 31.51 -2.91
C PHE A 60 -3.07 31.35 -3.60
N LEU A 61 -3.28 32.15 -4.65
CA LEU A 61 -4.43 32.07 -5.53
C LEU A 61 -3.99 31.89 -6.98
N ALA A 62 -4.60 30.91 -7.65
CA ALA A 62 -4.40 30.66 -9.06
C ALA A 62 -5.75 30.60 -9.79
N GLU A 63 -5.73 31.00 -11.05
CA GLU A 63 -6.89 30.92 -11.94
C GLU A 63 -6.65 29.96 -13.10
N PHE A 64 -7.75 29.37 -13.57
CA PHE A 64 -7.77 28.46 -14.70
C PHE A 64 -9.01 28.74 -15.55
N ALA A 65 -8.87 28.54 -16.87
CA ALA A 65 -10.01 28.58 -17.79
C ALA A 65 -10.92 27.33 -17.68
N SER A 66 -10.46 26.28 -16.99
CA SER A 66 -11.13 24.98 -16.91
C SER A 66 -11.13 24.44 -15.47
N ALA A 67 -12.32 24.03 -15.00
CA ALA A 67 -12.48 23.37 -13.71
C ALA A 67 -11.72 22.04 -13.63
N VAL A 68 -11.65 21.32 -14.77
CA VAL A 68 -10.90 20.07 -14.90
C VAL A 68 -9.41 20.32 -14.65
N GLN A 69 -8.83 21.34 -15.29
CA GLN A 69 -7.41 21.67 -15.10
C GLN A 69 -7.13 22.14 -13.67
N ALA A 70 -8.00 22.97 -13.09
CA ALA A 70 -7.87 23.40 -11.70
C ALA A 70 -7.90 22.21 -10.72
N ALA A 71 -8.81 21.25 -10.92
CA ALA A 71 -8.92 20.06 -10.08
C ALA A 71 -7.71 19.14 -10.20
N VAL A 72 -7.24 18.87 -11.43
CA VAL A 72 -6.03 18.05 -11.66
C VAL A 72 -4.80 18.72 -11.06
N CYS A 73 -4.65 20.04 -11.24
CA CYS A 73 -3.56 20.81 -10.66
C CYS A 73 -3.56 20.73 -9.13
N ALA A 74 -4.74 20.92 -8.49
CA ALA A 74 -4.87 20.83 -7.04
C ALA A 74 -4.43 19.45 -6.51
N VAL A 75 -4.88 18.38 -7.16
CA VAL A 75 -4.50 17.01 -6.79
C VAL A 75 -3.01 16.74 -7.02
N ALA A 76 -2.43 17.26 -8.11
CA ALA A 76 -1.01 17.11 -8.41
C ALA A 76 -0.13 17.82 -7.37
N ILE A 77 -0.50 19.06 -6.99
CA ILE A 77 0.18 19.80 -5.93
C ILE A 77 0.16 19.02 -4.61
N GLN A 78 -0.98 18.44 -4.21
CA GLN A 78 -1.04 17.62 -2.98
C GLN A 78 -0.13 16.39 -3.07
N LYS A 79 -0.14 15.68 -4.20
CA LYS A 79 0.70 14.48 -4.41
C LYS A 79 2.19 14.79 -4.35
N GLU A 80 2.64 15.82 -5.06
CA GLU A 80 4.06 16.19 -5.09
C GLU A 80 4.52 16.78 -3.75
N THR A 81 3.66 17.52 -3.05
CA THR A 81 3.95 18.01 -1.70
C THR A 81 4.15 16.85 -0.73
N GLU A 82 3.26 15.86 -0.71
CA GLU A 82 3.41 14.68 0.15
C GLU A 82 4.65 13.86 -0.21
N ALA A 83 4.93 13.66 -1.51
CA ALA A 83 6.12 12.95 -1.97
C ALA A 83 7.43 13.67 -1.56
N SER A 84 7.46 15.01 -1.65
CA SER A 84 8.61 15.80 -1.22
C SER A 84 8.84 15.79 0.30
N ALA A 85 7.80 15.46 1.07
CA ALA A 85 7.85 15.35 2.52
C ALA A 85 8.29 13.95 3.03
N PHE A 86 8.62 13.02 2.12
CA PHE A 86 9.07 11.68 2.46
C PHE A 86 10.42 11.71 3.21
N GLY A 87 10.52 10.97 4.32
CA GLY A 87 11.71 10.94 5.17
C GLY A 87 11.89 12.15 6.11
N LEU A 88 11.03 13.17 6.05
CA LEU A 88 11.04 14.29 6.99
C LEU A 88 10.26 13.93 8.27
N ASP A 89 10.76 14.43 9.41
CA ASP A 89 10.02 14.40 10.67
C ASP A 89 8.65 15.08 10.52
N ALA A 90 7.62 14.57 11.19
CA ALA A 90 6.26 15.13 11.14
C ALA A 90 6.20 16.63 11.46
N ALA A 91 7.12 17.13 12.29
CA ALA A 91 7.23 18.55 12.64
C ALA A 91 7.72 19.44 11.49
N ARG A 92 8.39 18.88 10.47
CA ARG A 92 8.97 19.60 9.33
C ARG A 92 8.14 19.46 8.04
N LYS A 93 7.11 18.62 8.04
CA LYS A 93 6.26 18.40 6.86
C LYS A 93 5.34 19.60 6.62
N MET A 94 5.47 20.25 5.46
CA MET A 94 4.50 21.24 5.01
C MET A 94 3.29 20.51 4.42
N ARG A 95 2.10 20.86 4.90
CA ARG A 95 0.82 20.35 4.38
C ARG A 95 0.00 21.52 3.88
N LEU A 96 -0.67 21.32 2.75
CA LEU A 96 -1.53 22.33 2.15
C LEU A 96 -3.00 21.99 2.37
N ARG A 97 -3.81 23.01 2.54
CA ARG A 97 -5.25 22.96 2.26
C ARG A 97 -5.48 23.61 0.92
N ILE A 98 -6.40 23.05 0.11
CA ILE A 98 -6.72 23.60 -1.20
C ILE A 98 -8.23 23.65 -1.38
N GLY A 99 -8.74 24.77 -1.89
CA GLY A 99 -10.13 24.99 -2.28
C GLY A 99 -10.23 25.28 -3.77
N VAL A 100 -11.20 24.67 -4.47
CA VAL A 100 -11.45 24.95 -5.90
C VAL A 100 -12.92 25.29 -6.13
N HIS A 101 -13.16 26.40 -6.83
CA HIS A 101 -14.51 26.86 -7.19
C HIS A 101 -14.55 27.43 -8.60
N VAL A 102 -15.70 27.31 -9.27
CA VAL A 102 -15.99 27.99 -10.53
C VAL A 102 -17.04 29.04 -10.26
N GLY A 103 -16.72 30.30 -10.54
CA GLY A 103 -17.63 31.42 -10.34
C GLY A 103 -17.25 32.65 -11.13
N ASP A 104 -18.14 33.64 -11.12
CA ASP A 104 -17.89 34.93 -11.73
C ASP A 104 -16.82 35.69 -10.94
N VAL A 105 -15.85 36.24 -11.68
CA VAL A 105 -14.79 37.09 -11.15
C VAL A 105 -14.74 38.42 -11.91
N MET A 106 -14.36 39.47 -11.19
CA MET A 106 -14.07 40.80 -11.73
C MET A 106 -12.57 40.93 -11.90
N VAL A 107 -12.14 41.27 -13.12
CA VAL A 107 -10.72 41.50 -13.44
C VAL A 107 -10.37 42.93 -13.08
N GLU A 108 -9.35 43.10 -12.22
CA GLU A 108 -8.78 44.39 -11.86
C GLU A 108 -7.26 44.35 -12.04
N GLY A 109 -6.79 44.80 -13.22
CA GLY A 109 -5.39 44.65 -13.61
C GLY A 109 -5.00 43.17 -13.72
N ASP A 110 -4.00 42.76 -12.94
CA ASP A 110 -3.58 41.37 -12.84
C ASP A 110 -4.29 40.57 -11.73
N ASP A 111 -5.07 41.22 -10.86
CA ASP A 111 -5.79 40.57 -9.76
C ASP A 111 -7.23 40.18 -10.16
N LEU A 112 -7.80 39.24 -9.40
CA LEU A 112 -9.18 38.81 -9.52
C LEU A 112 -9.92 39.02 -8.21
N LEU A 113 -11.08 39.67 -8.29
CA LEU A 113 -11.94 39.93 -7.14
C LEU A 113 -13.34 39.38 -7.35
N GLY A 114 -14.08 39.21 -6.25
CA GLY A 114 -15.49 38.84 -6.28
C GLY A 114 -15.79 37.55 -5.50
N ASP A 115 -17.05 37.16 -5.54
CA ASP A 115 -17.56 36.03 -4.76
C ASP A 115 -16.90 34.71 -5.15
N GLY A 116 -16.53 34.53 -6.42
CA GLY A 116 -15.83 33.33 -6.88
C GLY A 116 -14.50 33.09 -6.14
N VAL A 117 -13.74 34.15 -5.90
CA VAL A 117 -12.47 34.09 -5.16
C VAL A 117 -12.70 33.85 -3.67
N ASN A 118 -13.70 34.53 -3.10
CA ASN A 118 -14.07 34.36 -1.70
C ASN A 118 -14.53 32.93 -1.41
N ILE A 119 -15.37 32.35 -2.26
CA ILE A 119 -15.85 30.97 -2.10
C ILE A 119 -14.68 29.98 -2.16
N ALA A 120 -13.77 30.11 -3.13
CA ALA A 120 -12.59 29.25 -3.23
C ALA A 120 -11.74 29.29 -1.94
N ALA A 121 -11.46 30.49 -1.42
CA ALA A 121 -10.73 30.66 -0.16
C ALA A 121 -11.48 30.08 1.06
N ARG A 122 -12.82 30.11 1.07
CA ARG A 122 -13.58 29.47 2.15
C ARG A 122 -13.64 27.95 2.02
N LEU A 123 -13.64 27.41 0.81
CA LEU A 123 -13.53 25.97 0.58
C LEU A 123 -12.14 25.46 1.01
N GLU A 124 -11.08 26.22 0.75
CA GLU A 124 -9.74 25.93 1.26
C GLU A 124 -9.77 25.77 2.79
N GLY A 125 -10.34 26.72 3.51
CA GLY A 125 -10.45 26.64 4.97
C GLY A 125 -11.26 25.45 5.50
N LEU A 126 -12.14 24.87 4.67
CA LEU A 126 -12.90 23.64 4.98
C LEU A 126 -12.14 22.36 4.65
N ALA A 127 -11.07 22.43 3.86
CA ALA A 127 -10.28 21.27 3.51
C ALA A 127 -9.48 20.77 4.73
N GLU A 128 -9.40 19.45 4.87
CA GLU A 128 -8.47 18.83 5.80
C GLU A 128 -7.02 19.01 5.31
N PRO A 129 -6.01 19.04 6.20
CA PRO A 129 -4.60 19.09 5.81
C PRO A 129 -4.23 17.98 4.81
N GLY A 130 -3.70 18.35 3.64
CA GLY A 130 -3.36 17.43 2.56
C GLY A 130 -4.52 17.09 1.59
N SER A 131 -5.69 17.71 1.76
CA SER A 131 -6.87 17.45 0.92
C SER A 131 -7.26 18.65 0.05
N VAL A 132 -8.16 18.41 -0.92
CA VAL A 132 -8.75 19.44 -1.77
C VAL A 132 -10.26 19.47 -1.50
N CYS A 133 -10.83 20.65 -1.30
CA CYS A 133 -12.27 20.86 -1.16
C CYS A 133 -12.80 21.59 -2.39
N ILE A 134 -13.88 21.10 -2.99
CA ILE A 134 -14.44 21.65 -4.21
C ILE A 134 -15.92 21.98 -4.05
N SER A 135 -16.39 22.99 -4.78
CA SER A 135 -17.82 23.28 -4.91
C SER A 135 -18.53 22.30 -5.86
N ARG A 136 -19.86 22.20 -5.75
CA ARG A 136 -20.72 21.48 -6.71
C ARG A 136 -20.44 21.84 -8.18
N GLN A 137 -20.21 23.11 -8.49
CA GLN A 137 -19.93 23.56 -9.86
C GLN A 137 -18.66 22.93 -10.44
N VAL A 138 -17.67 22.64 -9.60
CA VAL A 138 -16.45 21.92 -10.02
C VAL A 138 -16.76 20.43 -10.14
N TYR A 139 -17.46 19.85 -9.17
CA TYR A 139 -17.86 18.45 -9.18
C TYR A 139 -18.59 18.08 -10.48
N ASP A 140 -19.58 18.88 -10.87
CA ASP A 140 -20.36 18.69 -12.10
C ASP A 140 -19.52 18.68 -13.37
N GLN A 141 -18.40 19.39 -13.36
CA GLN A 141 -17.53 19.47 -14.52
C GLN A 141 -16.53 18.31 -14.60
N ILE A 142 -16.21 17.67 -13.48
CA ILE A 142 -15.17 16.63 -13.40
C ILE A 142 -15.74 15.21 -13.27
N GLU A 143 -16.96 15.06 -12.74
CA GLU A 143 -17.64 13.77 -12.60
C GLU A 143 -17.71 13.06 -13.96
N GLY A 144 -17.27 11.80 -13.98
CA GLY A 144 -17.19 10.97 -15.20
C GLY A 144 -16.09 11.34 -16.20
N LYS A 145 -15.34 12.44 -15.98
CA LYS A 145 -14.24 12.87 -16.87
C LYS A 145 -12.86 12.62 -16.28
N LEU A 146 -12.75 12.61 -14.95
CA LEU A 146 -11.51 12.35 -14.24
C LEU A 146 -11.67 11.12 -13.33
N PRO A 147 -10.64 10.26 -13.21
CA PRO A 147 -10.64 9.16 -12.24
C PRO A 147 -10.33 9.68 -10.83
N LEU A 148 -11.16 10.60 -10.33
CA LEU A 148 -11.05 11.20 -9.01
C LEU A 148 -12.30 10.86 -8.18
N THR A 149 -12.10 10.30 -7.00
CA THR A 149 -13.19 10.10 -6.04
C THR A 149 -13.51 11.42 -5.35
N CYS A 150 -14.80 11.74 -5.31
CA CYS A 150 -15.30 12.93 -4.63
C CYS A 150 -16.25 12.50 -3.52
N ARG A 151 -15.95 12.84 -2.26
CA ARG A 151 -16.84 12.54 -1.14
C ARG A 151 -17.71 13.77 -0.83
N PRO A 152 -19.05 13.64 -0.79
CA PRO A 152 -19.91 14.77 -0.47
C PRO A 152 -19.69 15.21 0.99
N LEU A 153 -19.55 16.52 1.20
CA LEU A 153 -19.56 17.17 2.51
C LEU A 153 -20.92 17.84 2.79
N GLY A 154 -21.80 17.89 1.79
CA GLY A 154 -23.12 18.51 1.87
C GLY A 154 -23.06 20.04 1.85
N PRO A 155 -24.19 20.71 2.14
CA PRO A 155 -24.30 22.16 2.08
C PRO A 155 -23.52 22.84 3.20
N GLN A 156 -22.58 23.70 2.83
CA GLN A 156 -21.72 24.45 3.75
C GLN A 156 -22.15 25.92 3.80
N LYS A 157 -22.35 26.45 5.01
CA LYS A 157 -22.66 27.86 5.22
C LYS A 157 -21.35 28.66 5.33
N LEU A 158 -20.98 29.33 4.23
CA LEU A 158 -19.74 30.10 4.17
C LEU A 158 -19.95 31.54 4.67
N LYS A 159 -18.94 32.10 5.35
CA LYS A 159 -18.99 33.48 5.83
C LYS A 159 -19.16 34.45 4.64
N ASN A 160 -20.13 35.36 4.75
CA ASN A 160 -20.47 36.37 3.75
C ASN A 160 -20.98 35.82 2.41
N ILE A 161 -21.44 34.56 2.36
CA ILE A 161 -22.11 33.98 1.19
C ILE A 161 -23.57 33.70 1.57
N SER A 162 -24.51 34.25 0.79
CA SER A 162 -25.94 34.24 1.13
C SER A 162 -26.59 32.86 1.02
N LYS A 163 -26.15 32.05 0.05
CA LYS A 163 -26.64 30.68 -0.17
C LYS A 163 -25.60 29.66 0.31
N PRO A 164 -26.02 28.54 0.95
CA PRO A 164 -25.12 27.43 1.21
C PRO A 164 -24.48 26.92 -0.07
N VAL A 165 -23.21 26.53 0.01
CA VAL A 165 -22.46 25.94 -1.10
C VAL A 165 -22.31 24.46 -0.82
N ASP A 166 -22.84 23.61 -1.70
CA ASP A 166 -22.59 22.18 -1.64
C ASP A 166 -21.12 21.90 -1.93
N ALA A 167 -20.45 21.28 -0.96
CA ALA A 167 -19.02 21.01 -1.01
C ALA A 167 -18.73 19.51 -1.12
N TYR A 168 -17.61 19.19 -1.72
CA TYR A 168 -17.09 17.84 -1.89
C TYR A 168 -15.61 17.83 -1.53
N ALA A 169 -15.16 16.78 -0.84
CA ALA A 169 -13.75 16.52 -0.68
C ALA A 169 -13.24 15.74 -1.90
N LEU A 170 -12.25 16.31 -2.58
CA LEU A 170 -11.36 15.64 -3.51
C LEU A 170 -10.13 15.23 -2.72
N ASP A 171 -9.92 13.93 -2.51
CA ASP A 171 -8.76 13.55 -1.72
C ASP A 171 -7.48 13.57 -2.60
N GLY A 172 -6.69 14.64 -2.43
CA GLY A 172 -5.35 14.74 -3.00
C GLY A 172 -4.49 13.60 -2.47
N ALA A 173 -3.94 12.76 -3.37
CA ALA A 173 -3.16 11.56 -3.04
C ALA A 173 -3.85 10.47 -2.17
N ALA A 174 -5.00 10.77 -1.55
CA ALA A 174 -5.68 9.91 -0.59
C ALA A 174 -7.01 9.31 -1.11
N ALA A 175 -7.49 9.66 -2.32
CA ALA A 175 -8.90 9.39 -2.70
C ALA A 175 -9.19 8.09 -3.42
N GLY A 176 -8.16 7.30 -3.74
CA GLY A 176 -8.35 5.87 -3.99
C GLY A 176 -8.29 5.08 -2.69
N ARG A 177 -8.03 5.75 -1.56
CA ARG A 177 -7.66 5.09 -0.33
C ARG A 177 -8.77 5.24 0.68
N ILE A 178 -9.53 4.15 0.90
CA ILE A 178 -10.27 3.99 2.15
C ILE A 178 -9.24 4.31 3.25
N GLY A 179 -9.55 5.29 4.12
CA GLY A 179 -8.65 5.63 5.21
C GLY A 179 -8.27 4.34 5.92
N SER A 180 -6.99 4.14 6.27
CA SER A 180 -6.57 2.88 6.87
C SER A 180 -7.43 2.51 8.11
N ASN A 181 -8.01 3.51 8.78
CA ASN A 181 -8.97 3.36 9.90
C ASN A 181 -10.42 3.06 9.49
N ASP A 182 -10.84 3.32 8.25
CA ASP A 182 -12.18 3.01 7.74
C ASP A 182 -12.25 1.62 7.08
N MET A 183 -11.10 1.05 6.70
CA MET A 183 -11.01 -0.33 6.20
C MET A 183 -11.18 -1.32 7.37
N LYS A 184 -12.38 -1.87 7.50
CA LYS A 184 -12.67 -2.94 8.46
C LYS A 184 -12.38 -4.31 7.84
N LEU A 185 -11.62 -5.13 8.56
CA LEU A 185 -11.51 -6.55 8.26
C LEU A 185 -12.85 -7.23 8.53
N LYS A 186 -13.40 -7.91 7.52
CA LYS A 186 -14.49 -8.85 7.71
C LYS A 186 -13.90 -10.25 7.71
N ILE A 187 -13.81 -10.87 8.89
CA ILE A 187 -13.31 -12.23 9.05
C ILE A 187 -14.46 -13.20 8.83
N GLU A 188 -14.23 -14.17 7.96
CA GLU A 188 -15.12 -15.26 7.62
C GLU A 188 -14.38 -16.58 7.77
N TYR A 189 -15.14 -17.68 7.83
CA TYR A 189 -14.58 -19.01 8.04
C TYR A 189 -15.16 -19.98 7.02
N CYS A 190 -14.30 -20.82 6.47
CA CYS A 190 -14.68 -21.98 5.67
C CYS A 190 -14.08 -23.25 6.27
N ARG A 191 -14.48 -24.42 5.77
CA ARG A 191 -13.93 -25.72 6.20
C ARG A 191 -13.34 -26.43 5.00
N ALA A 192 -12.08 -26.83 5.14
CA ALA A 192 -11.41 -27.69 4.17
C ALA A 192 -12.04 -29.09 4.18
N PRO A 193 -11.83 -29.91 3.13
CA PRO A 193 -12.39 -31.26 3.03
C PRO A 193 -12.02 -32.21 4.19
N ASP A 194 -10.89 -31.97 4.85
CA ASP A 194 -10.42 -32.70 6.03
C ASP A 194 -10.97 -32.14 7.36
N GLY A 195 -11.90 -31.18 7.30
CA GLY A 195 -12.61 -30.62 8.45
C GLY A 195 -11.92 -29.41 9.10
N VAL A 196 -10.68 -29.11 8.73
CA VAL A 196 -9.91 -27.96 9.25
C VAL A 196 -10.66 -26.66 8.94
N ARG A 197 -10.92 -25.85 9.97
CA ARG A 197 -11.52 -24.52 9.78
C ARG A 197 -10.43 -23.51 9.39
N LEU A 198 -10.67 -22.80 8.29
CA LEU A 198 -9.78 -21.78 7.75
C LEU A 198 -10.43 -20.40 7.88
N ALA A 199 -9.70 -19.46 8.48
CA ALA A 199 -10.10 -18.07 8.57
C ALA A 199 -9.61 -17.29 7.35
N TYR A 200 -10.49 -16.50 6.73
CA TYR A 200 -10.15 -15.60 5.64
C TYR A 200 -10.82 -14.24 5.81
N ALA A 201 -10.26 -13.23 5.16
CA ALA A 201 -10.82 -11.90 5.15
C ALA A 201 -10.59 -11.23 3.79
N SER A 202 -11.58 -10.47 3.37
CA SER A 202 -11.52 -9.60 2.20
C SER A 202 -11.58 -8.15 2.64
N VAL A 203 -10.76 -7.31 2.03
CA VAL A 203 -10.73 -5.87 2.31
C VAL A 203 -10.43 -5.09 1.04
N GLY A 204 -10.97 -3.88 0.96
CA GLY A 204 -10.81 -3.02 -0.21
C GLY A 204 -11.89 -3.20 -1.25
N SER A 205 -11.76 -2.42 -2.32
CA SER A 205 -12.70 -2.39 -3.45
C SER A 205 -11.90 -2.46 -4.75
N GLY A 206 -12.37 -3.25 -5.72
CA GLY A 206 -11.73 -3.36 -7.03
C GLY A 206 -11.72 -4.80 -7.53
N PRO A 207 -10.92 -5.11 -8.57
CA PRO A 207 -10.69 -6.49 -8.99
C PRO A 207 -10.08 -7.33 -7.85
N PRO A 208 -10.32 -8.66 -7.83
CA PRO A 208 -9.78 -9.51 -6.79
C PRO A 208 -8.25 -9.58 -6.85
N LEU A 209 -7.61 -9.66 -5.69
CA LEU A 209 -6.21 -10.03 -5.54
C LEU A 209 -6.09 -11.02 -4.38
N VAL A 210 -5.73 -12.26 -4.67
CA VAL A 210 -5.60 -13.30 -3.66
C VAL A 210 -4.16 -13.34 -3.18
N LYS A 211 -3.95 -13.12 -1.88
CA LYS A 211 -2.65 -13.25 -1.24
C LYS A 211 -2.54 -14.61 -0.55
N THR A 212 -1.66 -15.46 -1.05
CA THR A 212 -1.40 -16.80 -0.51
C THR A 212 -0.87 -16.70 0.92
N ALA A 213 -1.31 -17.60 1.81
CA ALA A 213 -0.79 -17.68 3.17
C ALA A 213 0.72 -18.00 3.19
N ASN A 214 1.44 -17.53 4.22
CA ASN A 214 2.88 -17.78 4.37
C ASN A 214 3.30 -17.77 5.85
N TRP A 215 4.48 -18.29 6.13
CA TRP A 215 5.14 -18.18 7.42
C TRP A 215 5.45 -16.71 7.81
N MET A 216 5.01 -16.16 8.94
CA MET A 216 3.77 -16.51 9.66
C MET A 216 2.81 -15.35 9.48
N ASN A 217 1.60 -15.63 9.01
CA ASN A 217 0.57 -14.63 8.86
C ASN A 217 -0.53 -14.77 9.90
N HIS A 218 -1.17 -13.65 10.20
CA HIS A 218 -2.33 -13.57 11.08
C HIS A 218 -3.21 -12.42 10.59
N LEU A 219 -4.48 -12.67 10.30
CA LEU A 219 -5.36 -11.66 9.69
C LEU A 219 -5.40 -10.35 10.48
N GLU A 220 -5.67 -10.44 11.79
CA GLU A 220 -5.74 -9.26 12.70
C GLU A 220 -4.37 -8.69 13.06
N PHE A 221 -3.43 -9.48 13.58
CA PHE A 221 -2.14 -8.92 14.02
C PHE A 221 -1.31 -8.33 12.89
N ASP A 222 -1.44 -8.82 11.66
CA ASP A 222 -0.81 -8.20 10.50
C ASP A 222 -1.47 -6.88 10.11
N TRP A 223 -2.77 -6.75 10.36
CA TRP A 223 -3.54 -5.54 10.09
C TRP A 223 -3.30 -4.45 11.13
N GLU A 224 -3.09 -4.84 12.38
CA GLU A 224 -2.74 -3.91 13.47
C GLU A 224 -1.25 -3.53 13.45
N ASN A 225 -0.41 -4.30 12.76
CA ASN A 225 1.02 -4.05 12.71
C ASN A 225 1.36 -2.81 11.87
N PRO A 226 1.92 -1.72 12.41
CA PRO A 226 2.37 -0.61 11.57
C PRO A 226 3.44 -1.03 10.54
N ASP A 227 4.21 -2.09 10.83
CA ASP A 227 5.31 -2.55 9.96
C ASP A 227 4.83 -3.25 8.69
N LEU A 228 3.62 -3.84 8.70
CA LEU A 228 3.06 -4.62 7.59
C LEU A 228 1.72 -4.08 7.09
N ARG A 229 0.96 -3.35 7.92
CA ARG A 229 -0.35 -2.79 7.58
C ARG A 229 -0.29 -1.97 6.30
N HIS A 230 0.78 -1.19 6.12
CA HIS A 230 0.95 -0.33 4.94
C HIS A 230 0.91 -1.11 3.62
N LEU A 231 1.45 -2.35 3.56
CA LEU A 231 1.39 -3.19 2.37
C LEU A 231 -0.05 -3.55 2.04
N TYR A 232 -0.77 -4.07 3.04
CA TYR A 232 -2.14 -4.54 2.84
C TYR A 232 -3.11 -3.40 2.58
N THR A 233 -2.99 -2.29 3.34
CA THR A 233 -3.82 -1.12 3.10
C THR A 233 -3.49 -0.49 1.77
N SER A 234 -2.25 -0.50 1.28
CA SER A 234 -1.91 0.04 -0.04
C SER A 234 -2.51 -0.80 -1.18
N LEU A 235 -2.45 -2.13 -1.07
CA LEU A 235 -3.07 -3.00 -2.08
C LEU A 235 -4.60 -2.95 -2.04
N ALA A 236 -5.20 -2.88 -0.84
CA ALA A 236 -6.64 -2.79 -0.66
C ALA A 236 -7.27 -1.48 -1.18
N GLN A 237 -6.45 -0.52 -1.62
CA GLN A 237 -6.92 0.72 -2.27
C GLN A 237 -7.35 0.46 -3.70
N ASP A 238 -6.67 -0.47 -4.37
CA ASP A 238 -6.86 -0.75 -5.80
C ASP A 238 -7.52 -2.11 -6.06
N PHE A 239 -7.51 -2.98 -5.05
CA PHE A 239 -7.97 -4.37 -5.17
C PHE A 239 -8.91 -4.74 -4.02
N THR A 240 -9.81 -5.68 -4.29
CA THR A 240 -10.41 -6.49 -3.22
C THR A 240 -9.40 -7.57 -2.84
N LEU A 241 -8.62 -7.28 -1.80
CA LEU A 241 -7.53 -8.11 -1.31
C LEU A 241 -8.10 -9.23 -0.41
N LEU A 242 -8.02 -10.47 -0.89
CA LEU A 242 -8.36 -11.67 -0.13
C LEU A 242 -7.10 -12.21 0.56
N ARG A 243 -7.16 -12.38 1.87
CA ARG A 243 -6.12 -12.99 2.71
C ARG A 243 -6.74 -14.12 3.53
N TYR A 244 -5.93 -15.09 3.92
CA TYR A 244 -6.34 -16.16 4.82
C TYR A 244 -5.19 -16.62 5.69
N ASP A 245 -5.51 -17.09 6.89
CA ASP A 245 -4.55 -17.75 7.79
C ASP A 245 -4.43 -19.22 7.41
N ALA A 246 -3.20 -19.73 7.31
CA ALA A 246 -3.00 -21.12 6.96
C ALA A 246 -3.51 -22.04 8.08
N ARG A 247 -3.79 -23.30 7.75
CA ARG A 247 -3.98 -24.33 8.77
C ARG A 247 -2.80 -24.31 9.76
N GLY A 248 -3.03 -24.46 11.06
CA GLY A 248 -1.95 -24.46 12.05
C GLY A 248 -1.53 -23.07 12.56
N ASN A 249 -2.08 -21.96 12.04
CA ASN A 249 -1.74 -20.62 12.51
C ASN A 249 -2.87 -19.59 12.42
N GLY A 250 -2.67 -18.46 13.10
CA GLY A 250 -3.56 -17.31 13.05
C GLY A 250 -4.94 -17.62 13.63
N LEU A 251 -5.99 -17.21 12.92
CA LEU A 251 -7.38 -17.49 13.31
C LEU A 251 -7.93 -18.83 12.77
N SER A 252 -7.15 -19.55 11.96
CA SER A 252 -7.49 -20.91 11.52
C SER A 252 -7.26 -21.93 12.64
N ASP A 253 -7.74 -23.16 12.49
CA ASP A 253 -7.49 -24.20 13.50
C ASP A 253 -6.00 -24.52 13.62
N TRP A 254 -5.51 -24.63 14.87
CA TRP A 254 -4.09 -24.89 15.15
C TRP A 254 -3.76 -26.37 15.25
N ASP A 255 -4.69 -27.18 15.74
CA ASP A 255 -4.51 -28.63 15.84
C ASP A 255 -4.88 -29.29 14.52
N VAL A 256 -3.86 -29.64 13.73
CA VAL A 256 -4.02 -30.12 12.35
C VAL A 256 -3.19 -31.37 12.13
N GLU A 257 -3.81 -32.40 11.55
CA GLU A 257 -3.14 -33.68 11.31
C GLU A 257 -2.06 -33.56 10.22
N GLU A 258 -2.35 -32.84 9.13
CA GLU A 258 -1.45 -32.70 7.99
C GLU A 258 -0.97 -31.26 7.80
N VAL A 259 0.35 -31.10 7.65
CA VAL A 259 1.01 -29.89 7.15
C VAL A 259 1.87 -30.31 5.96
N SER A 260 1.46 -29.94 4.75
CA SER A 260 2.12 -30.34 3.51
C SER A 260 1.83 -29.33 2.40
N LEU A 261 2.57 -29.42 1.28
CA LEU A 261 2.26 -28.64 0.08
C LEU A 261 0.84 -28.90 -0.43
N ASP A 262 0.40 -30.17 -0.42
CA ASP A 262 -0.93 -30.55 -0.89
C ASP A 262 -2.03 -30.00 0.01
N ALA A 263 -1.83 -30.08 1.32
CA ALA A 263 -2.74 -29.49 2.30
C ALA A 263 -2.88 -27.98 2.08
N TRP A 264 -1.78 -27.24 1.89
CA TRP A 264 -1.83 -25.80 1.66
C TRP A 264 -2.45 -25.41 0.30
N VAL A 265 -2.27 -26.23 -0.74
CA VAL A 265 -2.94 -26.01 -2.03
C VAL A 265 -4.45 -26.24 -1.90
N ARG A 266 -4.88 -27.32 -1.22
CA ARG A 266 -6.30 -27.59 -0.94
C ARG A 266 -6.94 -26.50 -0.08
N ASP A 267 -6.20 -25.94 0.88
CA ASP A 267 -6.66 -24.81 1.69
C ASP A 267 -6.89 -23.57 0.83
N LEU A 268 -5.95 -23.26 -0.06
CA LEU A 268 -6.09 -22.13 -0.98
C LEU A 268 -7.32 -22.31 -1.87
N GLU A 269 -7.52 -23.50 -2.44
CA GLU A 269 -8.72 -23.86 -3.23
C GLU A 269 -10.01 -23.64 -2.43
N THR A 270 -10.07 -24.19 -1.21
CA THR A 270 -11.23 -24.06 -0.31
C THR A 270 -11.56 -22.59 -0.03
N VAL A 271 -10.54 -21.76 0.24
CA VAL A 271 -10.72 -20.34 0.57
C VAL A 271 -11.22 -19.55 -0.63
N VAL A 272 -10.66 -19.77 -1.83
CA VAL A 272 -11.08 -19.02 -3.02
C VAL A 272 -12.48 -19.43 -3.50
N ASP A 273 -12.86 -20.69 -3.30
CA ASP A 273 -14.21 -21.17 -3.56
C ASP A 273 -15.22 -20.57 -2.58
N ALA A 274 -14.89 -20.54 -1.28
CA ALA A 274 -15.72 -19.89 -0.26
C ALA A 274 -15.87 -18.37 -0.49
N ALA A 275 -14.85 -17.74 -1.08
CA ALA A 275 -14.90 -16.33 -1.47
C ALA A 275 -15.61 -16.08 -2.81
N GLY A 276 -16.02 -17.14 -3.53
CA GLY A 276 -16.71 -17.03 -4.82
C GLY A 276 -15.83 -16.49 -5.95
N LEU A 277 -14.52 -16.77 -5.94
CA LEU A 277 -13.58 -16.26 -6.93
C LEU A 277 -13.27 -17.30 -8.01
N ASP A 278 -13.77 -17.09 -9.23
CA ASP A 278 -13.52 -18.00 -10.35
C ASP A 278 -12.12 -17.82 -10.95
N ARG A 279 -11.70 -16.58 -11.24
CA ARG A 279 -10.39 -16.30 -11.83
C ARG A 279 -9.75 -15.05 -11.24
N PHE A 280 -8.51 -15.17 -10.76
CA PHE A 280 -7.88 -14.12 -9.95
C PHE A 280 -6.35 -14.10 -10.10
N PRO A 281 -5.68 -12.97 -9.86
CA PRO A 281 -4.24 -12.91 -9.68
C PRO A 281 -3.82 -13.41 -8.30
N LEU A 282 -2.69 -14.10 -8.24
CA LEU A 282 -2.08 -14.62 -7.00
C LEU A 282 -0.84 -13.83 -6.62
N LEU A 283 -0.85 -13.25 -5.42
CA LEU A 283 0.31 -12.64 -4.78
C LEU A 283 0.86 -13.58 -3.70
N ALA A 284 2.13 -13.93 -3.82
CA ALA A 284 2.77 -14.90 -2.96
C ALA A 284 4.05 -14.31 -2.35
N LEU A 285 4.22 -14.49 -1.04
CA LEU A 285 5.42 -14.10 -0.32
C LEU A 285 6.10 -15.35 0.26
N SER A 286 7.44 -15.40 0.19
CA SER A 286 8.25 -16.43 0.83
C SER A 286 7.82 -17.85 0.42
N GLN A 287 7.59 -18.76 1.39
CA GLN A 287 7.01 -20.10 1.20
C GLN A 287 5.75 -20.10 0.32
N GLY A 288 4.91 -19.06 0.41
CA GLY A 288 3.70 -18.91 -0.39
C GLY A 288 3.97 -19.01 -1.90
N CYS A 289 5.19 -18.70 -2.34
CA CYS A 289 5.59 -18.81 -3.74
C CYS A 289 5.55 -20.26 -4.25
N ALA A 290 6.05 -21.22 -3.47
CA ALA A 290 6.02 -22.64 -3.85
C ALA A 290 4.58 -23.17 -3.88
N ILE A 291 3.75 -22.76 -2.92
CA ILE A 291 2.31 -23.08 -2.90
C ILE A 291 1.62 -22.53 -4.15
N SER A 292 1.89 -21.27 -4.49
CA SER A 292 1.23 -20.59 -5.62
C SER A 292 1.68 -21.12 -6.98
N VAL A 293 2.95 -21.54 -7.10
CA VAL A 293 3.43 -22.29 -8.28
C VAL A 293 2.66 -23.61 -8.43
N ALA A 294 2.55 -24.39 -7.34
CA ALA A 294 1.82 -25.66 -7.38
C ALA A 294 0.34 -25.46 -7.71
N PHE A 295 -0.30 -24.44 -7.12
CA PHE A 295 -1.69 -24.08 -7.40
C PHE A 295 -1.88 -23.67 -8.86
N ALA A 296 -1.02 -22.79 -9.40
CA ALA A 296 -1.13 -22.32 -10.78
C ALA A 296 -0.93 -23.44 -11.83
N VAL A 297 -0.18 -24.49 -11.50
CA VAL A 297 -0.04 -25.67 -12.36
C VAL A 297 -1.26 -26.60 -12.28
N ARG A 298 -1.88 -26.72 -11.10
CA ARG A 298 -3.07 -27.56 -10.88
C ARG A 298 -4.36 -26.92 -11.40
N HIS A 299 -4.44 -25.59 -11.34
CA HIS A 299 -5.62 -24.80 -11.67
C HIS A 299 -5.28 -23.60 -12.59
N PRO A 300 -4.67 -23.83 -13.78
CA PRO A 300 -4.23 -22.75 -14.67
C PRO A 300 -5.37 -21.85 -15.15
N GLU A 301 -6.60 -22.37 -15.20
CA GLU A 301 -7.81 -21.63 -15.57
C GLU A 301 -8.24 -20.61 -14.50
N ARG A 302 -7.95 -20.89 -13.22
CA ARG A 302 -8.29 -20.03 -12.08
C ARG A 302 -7.29 -18.90 -11.88
N VAL A 303 -6.06 -19.02 -12.38
CA VAL A 303 -5.00 -18.04 -12.16
C VAL A 303 -4.85 -17.10 -13.36
N SER A 304 -5.03 -15.80 -13.13
CA SER A 304 -4.83 -14.79 -14.18
C SER A 304 -3.38 -14.33 -14.31
N HIS A 305 -2.72 -14.15 -13.18
CA HIS A 305 -1.34 -13.67 -13.04
C HIS A 305 -0.73 -14.29 -11.78
N LEU A 306 0.58 -14.54 -11.81
CA LEU A 306 1.34 -15.03 -10.67
C LEU A 306 2.40 -14.01 -10.26
N ILE A 307 2.40 -13.61 -9.00
CA ILE A 307 3.34 -12.61 -8.45
C ILE A 307 4.06 -13.25 -7.27
N LEU A 308 5.37 -13.45 -7.40
CA LEU A 308 6.21 -14.15 -6.44
C LEU A 308 7.21 -13.17 -5.82
N TYR A 309 7.21 -13.03 -4.49
CA TYR A 309 8.11 -12.15 -3.76
C TYR A 309 8.95 -12.91 -2.73
N GLY A 310 10.27 -12.78 -2.78
CA GLY A 310 11.19 -13.36 -1.78
C GLY A 310 11.08 -14.89 -1.68
N GLY A 311 10.68 -15.55 -2.76
CA GLY A 311 10.35 -16.97 -2.79
C GLY A 311 11.51 -17.89 -3.16
N PHE A 312 11.22 -19.18 -3.28
CA PHE A 312 12.15 -20.19 -3.76
C PHE A 312 11.41 -21.32 -4.47
N ALA A 313 12.12 -22.04 -5.36
CA ALA A 313 11.65 -23.30 -5.93
C ALA A 313 11.98 -24.51 -5.04
N ARG A 314 13.18 -24.51 -4.46
CA ARG A 314 13.68 -25.56 -3.56
C ARG A 314 13.90 -24.98 -2.18
N GLY A 315 13.42 -25.63 -1.14
CA GLY A 315 13.63 -25.24 0.26
C GLY A 315 15.09 -25.44 0.68
N ALA A 316 15.47 -24.86 1.83
CA ALA A 316 16.86 -24.84 2.29
C ALA A 316 17.52 -26.22 2.40
N TYR A 317 16.77 -27.29 2.76
CA TYR A 317 17.31 -28.65 2.83
C TYR A 317 17.61 -29.22 1.45
N ARG A 318 16.75 -28.91 0.47
CA ARG A 318 16.92 -29.34 -0.93
C ARG A 318 17.99 -28.55 -1.69
N ARG A 319 18.28 -27.32 -1.24
CA ARG A 319 19.34 -26.47 -1.80
C ARG A 319 20.72 -26.73 -1.20
N ALA A 320 20.80 -27.31 0.00
CA ALA A 320 22.05 -27.53 0.71
C ALA A 320 23.02 -28.35 -0.17
N LYS A 321 24.23 -27.82 -0.36
CA LYS A 321 25.23 -28.42 -1.25
C LYS A 321 26.14 -29.42 -0.54
N ASN A 322 26.16 -29.37 0.79
CA ASN A 322 27.02 -30.16 1.64
C ASN A 322 26.35 -30.37 3.01
N GLU A 323 26.92 -31.28 3.79
CA GLU A 323 26.39 -31.64 5.11
C GLU A 323 26.37 -30.44 6.07
N LEU A 324 27.37 -29.55 6.02
CA LEU A 324 27.43 -28.40 6.90
C LEU A 324 26.25 -27.43 6.68
N GLU A 325 25.96 -27.09 5.43
CA GLU A 325 24.80 -26.24 5.07
C GLU A 325 23.48 -26.89 5.53
N LEU A 326 23.34 -28.21 5.36
CA LEU A 326 22.16 -28.95 5.81
C LEU A 326 22.04 -28.91 7.34
N GLN A 327 23.13 -29.09 8.07
CA GLN A 327 23.15 -29.04 9.54
C GLN A 327 22.85 -27.63 10.06
N GLN A 328 23.40 -26.58 9.44
CA GLN A 328 23.06 -25.19 9.76
C GLN A 328 21.56 -24.92 9.56
N ALA A 329 20.99 -25.41 8.45
CA ALA A 329 19.57 -25.27 8.17
C ALA A 329 18.70 -26.02 9.20
N LYS A 330 19.12 -27.21 9.65
CA LYS A 330 18.43 -28.01 10.67
C LYS A 330 18.54 -27.40 12.07
N ALA A 331 19.66 -26.76 12.40
CA ALA A 331 19.86 -26.09 13.68
C ALA A 331 18.80 -25.01 13.93
N LEU A 332 18.46 -24.21 12.91
CA LEU A 332 17.37 -23.23 13.01
C LEU A 332 16.01 -23.87 13.31
N ALA A 333 15.70 -25.02 12.71
CA ALA A 333 14.45 -25.73 12.98
C ALA A 333 14.39 -26.23 14.44
N MET A 334 15.51 -26.72 14.97
CA MET A 334 15.60 -27.13 16.37
C MET A 334 15.42 -25.95 17.35
N LEU A 335 15.94 -24.76 17.02
CA LEU A 335 15.72 -23.56 17.82
C LEU A 335 14.24 -23.14 17.87
N ILE A 336 13.48 -23.36 16.79
CA ILE A 336 12.02 -23.17 16.81
C ILE A 336 11.39 -24.19 17.76
N ARG A 337 11.70 -25.48 17.58
CA ARG A 337 11.10 -26.56 18.38
C ARG A 337 11.28 -26.36 19.89
N THR A 338 12.44 -25.90 20.33
CA THR A 338 12.77 -25.75 21.75
C THR A 338 12.53 -24.33 22.29
N GLY A 339 12.69 -23.30 21.46
CA GLY A 339 12.71 -21.91 21.89
C GLY A 339 11.41 -21.13 21.63
N TRP A 340 10.52 -21.61 20.75
CA TRP A 340 9.35 -20.84 20.30
C TRP A 340 8.40 -20.44 21.42
N GLY A 341 8.05 -21.38 22.31
CA GLY A 341 7.17 -21.14 23.44
C GLY A 341 7.85 -20.56 24.69
N SER A 342 9.17 -20.32 24.65
CA SER A 342 9.93 -19.88 25.82
C SER A 342 9.55 -18.46 26.27
N GLU A 343 9.53 -18.21 27.58
CA GLU A 343 9.41 -16.84 28.12
C GLU A 343 10.62 -15.96 27.75
N THR A 344 11.77 -16.58 27.46
CA THR A 344 12.95 -15.85 27.00
C THR A 344 12.83 -15.54 25.50
N PRO A 345 12.77 -14.26 25.09
CA PRO A 345 12.49 -13.88 23.71
C PRO A 345 13.71 -14.06 22.78
N ALA A 346 14.90 -14.34 23.32
CA ALA A 346 16.16 -14.39 22.57
C ALA A 346 16.10 -15.32 21.35
N PHE A 347 15.46 -16.49 21.47
CA PHE A 347 15.29 -17.42 20.36
C PHE A 347 14.43 -16.85 19.24
N ARG A 348 13.29 -16.21 19.58
CA ARG A 348 12.41 -15.57 18.59
C ARG A 348 13.04 -14.32 17.98
N GLN A 349 13.85 -13.59 18.75
CA GLN A 349 14.59 -12.42 18.27
C GLN A 349 15.65 -12.79 17.23
N LEU A 350 16.30 -13.96 17.34
CA LEU A 350 17.19 -14.45 16.28
C LEU A 350 16.46 -14.50 14.94
N PHE A 351 15.23 -15.06 14.90
CA PHE A 351 14.42 -15.07 13.69
C PHE A 351 14.02 -13.65 13.27
N SER A 352 13.56 -12.81 14.20
CA SER A 352 13.26 -11.41 13.88
C SER A 352 14.42 -10.72 13.15
N SER A 353 15.66 -10.92 13.62
CA SER A 353 16.86 -10.32 13.02
C SER A 353 17.21 -10.92 11.66
N LEU A 354 16.92 -12.20 11.41
CA LEU A 354 17.08 -12.79 10.08
C LEU A 354 16.05 -12.26 9.09
N PHE A 355 14.79 -12.10 9.50
CA PHE A 355 13.72 -11.62 8.63
C PHE A 355 13.79 -10.11 8.39
N MET A 356 14.24 -9.34 9.37
CA MET A 356 14.24 -7.87 9.34
C MET A 356 15.57 -7.31 9.90
N PRO A 357 16.72 -7.59 9.28
CA PRO A 357 18.02 -7.12 9.77
C PRO A 357 18.12 -5.58 9.84
N GLY A 358 17.33 -4.84 9.06
CA GLY A 358 17.21 -3.38 9.14
C GLY A 358 16.11 -2.88 10.09
N GLY A 359 15.47 -3.76 10.85
CA GLY A 359 14.40 -3.43 11.79
C GLY A 359 14.94 -2.78 13.06
N THR A 360 14.19 -1.82 13.61
CA THR A 360 14.49 -1.24 14.91
C THR A 360 14.31 -2.27 16.03
N PRO A 361 14.95 -2.11 17.21
CA PRO A 361 14.79 -3.03 18.33
C PRO A 361 13.32 -3.23 18.77
N GLU A 362 12.48 -2.21 18.61
CA GLU A 362 11.04 -2.30 18.88
C GLU A 362 10.32 -3.18 17.84
N GLN A 363 10.63 -3.02 16.55
CA GLN A 363 10.06 -3.86 15.49
C GLN A 363 10.45 -5.34 15.67
N LEU A 364 11.72 -5.60 16.00
CA LEU A 364 12.22 -6.96 16.25
C LEU A 364 11.50 -7.63 17.43
N ARG A 365 11.30 -6.88 18.54
CA ARG A 365 10.55 -7.36 19.71
C ARG A 365 9.08 -7.61 19.38
N ARG A 366 8.42 -6.70 18.68
CA ARG A 366 7.01 -6.86 18.27
C ARG A 366 6.81 -8.09 17.39
N PHE A 367 7.72 -8.34 16.45
CA PHE A 367 7.68 -9.55 15.62
C PHE A 367 7.97 -10.82 16.43
N ALA A 368 8.91 -10.75 17.39
CA ALA A 368 9.19 -11.87 18.30
C ALA A 368 7.96 -12.25 19.15
N GLU A 369 7.24 -11.28 19.71
CA GLU A 369 6.04 -11.56 20.51
C GLU A 369 4.86 -12.05 19.67
N ARG A 370 4.68 -11.49 18.47
CA ARG A 370 3.67 -11.97 17.52
C ARG A 370 3.82 -13.45 17.18
N GLN A 371 5.06 -13.89 16.92
CA GLN A 371 5.34 -15.29 16.58
C GLN A 371 4.76 -16.25 17.62
N ARG A 372 4.88 -15.92 18.92
CA ARG A 372 4.28 -16.70 20.02
C ARG A 372 2.75 -16.75 19.96
N ASN A 373 2.11 -15.64 19.59
CA ASN A 373 0.65 -15.53 19.59
C ASN A 373 -0.02 -16.04 18.30
N THR A 374 0.77 -16.46 17.31
CA THR A 374 0.27 -16.86 15.98
C THR A 374 0.19 -18.37 15.80
N THR A 375 0.90 -19.17 16.60
CA THR A 375 0.91 -20.64 16.47
C THR A 375 1.52 -21.30 17.71
N THR A 376 1.39 -22.63 17.81
CA THR A 376 2.14 -23.45 18.77
C THR A 376 3.57 -23.71 18.31
N ALA A 377 4.47 -24.02 19.25
CA ALA A 377 5.86 -24.40 18.93
C ALA A 377 5.95 -25.64 18.01
N GLU A 378 5.05 -26.60 18.19
CA GLU A 378 5.00 -27.82 17.38
C GLU A 378 4.55 -27.50 15.95
N CYS A 379 3.49 -26.73 15.77
CA CYS A 379 3.05 -26.30 14.43
C CYS A 379 4.09 -25.43 13.75
N ALA A 380 4.72 -24.51 14.49
CA ALA A 380 5.85 -23.71 14.03
C ALA A 380 6.97 -24.62 13.46
N TYR A 381 7.40 -25.60 14.24
CA TYR A 381 8.43 -26.55 13.82
C TYR A 381 8.03 -27.33 12.56
N ARG A 382 6.82 -27.89 12.51
CA ARG A 382 6.31 -28.65 11.36
C ARG A 382 6.26 -27.83 10.08
N PHE A 383 5.73 -26.61 10.14
CA PHE A 383 5.72 -25.69 9.00
C PHE A 383 7.13 -25.40 8.48
N PHE A 384 8.07 -25.14 9.41
CA PHE A 384 9.44 -24.80 9.06
C PHE A 384 10.19 -25.98 8.42
N GLU A 385 10.03 -27.19 8.96
CA GLU A 385 10.56 -28.44 8.38
C GLU A 385 10.03 -28.67 6.96
N VAL A 386 8.70 -28.63 6.79
CA VAL A 386 8.05 -28.85 5.49
C VAL A 386 8.54 -27.81 4.49
N THR A 387 8.52 -26.52 4.85
CA THR A 387 8.99 -25.41 4.01
C THR A 387 10.42 -25.62 3.53
N ARG A 388 11.31 -26.08 4.41
CA ARG A 388 12.72 -26.32 4.05
C ARG A 388 12.92 -27.55 3.18
N ASN A 389 11.98 -28.49 3.18
CA ASN A 389 12.03 -29.71 2.36
C ASN A 389 11.29 -29.61 1.03
N LEU A 390 10.52 -28.54 0.78
CA LEU A 390 9.79 -28.32 -0.46
C LEU A 390 10.72 -28.36 -1.70
N ASP A 391 10.20 -28.89 -2.79
CA ASP A 391 10.80 -28.79 -4.12
C ASP A 391 9.68 -28.69 -5.16
N VAL A 392 9.61 -27.57 -5.86
CA VAL A 392 8.67 -27.33 -6.97
C VAL A 392 9.39 -27.05 -8.29
N THR A 393 10.68 -27.39 -8.40
CA THR A 393 11.49 -27.10 -9.60
C THR A 393 10.89 -27.74 -10.86
N GLU A 394 10.36 -28.96 -10.75
CA GLU A 394 9.70 -29.66 -11.86
C GLU A 394 8.37 -29.01 -12.31
N LEU A 395 7.81 -28.12 -11.49
CA LEU A 395 6.55 -27.41 -11.79
C LEU A 395 6.78 -26.10 -12.52
N LEU A 396 7.97 -25.49 -12.41
CA LEU A 396 8.23 -24.14 -12.94
C LEU A 396 7.97 -24.05 -14.45
N SER A 397 8.44 -25.04 -15.20
CA SER A 397 8.26 -25.11 -16.67
C SER A 397 6.81 -25.33 -17.10
N LYS A 398 5.95 -25.78 -16.18
CA LYS A 398 4.52 -26.04 -16.41
C LYS A 398 3.65 -24.82 -16.12
N VAL A 399 4.18 -23.78 -15.47
CA VAL A 399 3.47 -22.53 -15.23
C VAL A 399 3.25 -21.79 -16.56
N ASN A 400 1.98 -21.59 -16.93
CA ASN A 400 1.59 -21.00 -18.23
C ASN A 400 0.88 -19.64 -18.10
N VAL A 401 0.90 -19.03 -16.91
CA VAL A 401 0.30 -17.72 -16.65
C VAL A 401 1.38 -16.62 -16.62
N PRO A 402 1.04 -15.36 -16.98
CA PRO A 402 1.94 -14.24 -16.81
C PRO A 402 2.51 -14.21 -15.39
N THR A 403 3.84 -14.15 -15.27
CA THR A 403 4.51 -14.24 -13.97
C THR A 403 5.47 -13.07 -13.73
N LEU A 404 5.38 -12.47 -12.54
CA LEU A 404 6.31 -11.48 -12.01
C LEU A 404 7.03 -12.08 -10.80
N VAL A 405 8.36 -12.09 -10.81
CA VAL A 405 9.21 -12.53 -9.70
C VAL A 405 10.00 -11.34 -9.19
N MET A 406 9.91 -11.07 -7.89
CA MET A 406 10.59 -9.97 -7.21
C MET A 406 11.43 -10.51 -6.06
N HIS A 407 12.67 -10.06 -5.92
CA HIS A 407 13.55 -10.56 -4.85
C HIS A 407 14.51 -9.48 -4.37
N LYS A 408 14.72 -9.43 -3.05
CA LYS A 408 15.67 -8.52 -2.40
C LYS A 408 17.10 -9.04 -2.54
N ARG A 409 18.03 -8.17 -2.96
CA ARG A 409 19.42 -8.59 -3.27
C ARG A 409 20.15 -9.19 -2.06
N ASP A 410 19.90 -8.66 -0.87
CA ASP A 410 20.65 -9.00 0.34
C ASP A 410 19.76 -9.74 1.37
N ASP A 411 18.71 -10.43 0.89
CA ASP A 411 17.79 -11.22 1.71
C ASP A 411 18.52 -12.33 2.48
N GLN A 412 18.41 -12.28 3.82
CA GLN A 412 19.10 -13.21 4.73
C GLN A 412 18.32 -14.50 5.01
N VAL A 413 17.06 -14.59 4.56
CA VAL A 413 16.21 -15.76 4.75
C VAL A 413 16.23 -16.64 3.49
N GLN A 414 16.09 -16.02 2.32
CA GLN A 414 16.14 -16.72 1.03
C GLN A 414 17.20 -16.07 0.13
N PRO A 415 18.22 -16.83 -0.33
CA PRO A 415 19.27 -16.28 -1.14
C PRO A 415 18.70 -15.72 -2.46
N PHE A 416 19.29 -14.64 -2.95
CA PHE A 416 18.86 -13.97 -4.18
C PHE A 416 18.81 -14.90 -5.40
N GLU A 417 19.70 -15.89 -5.44
CA GLU A 417 19.74 -16.95 -6.46
C GLU A 417 18.45 -17.77 -6.50
N ALA A 418 17.74 -17.93 -5.38
CA ALA A 418 16.47 -18.65 -5.34
C ALA A 418 15.37 -17.92 -6.11
N GLY A 419 15.33 -16.59 -6.04
CA GLY A 419 14.45 -15.77 -6.88
C GLY A 419 14.82 -15.83 -8.36
N ARG A 420 16.12 -15.85 -8.68
CA ARG A 420 16.60 -16.03 -10.06
C ARG A 420 16.23 -17.42 -10.61
N GLU A 421 16.34 -18.46 -9.79
CA GLU A 421 15.95 -19.83 -10.16
C GLU A 421 14.45 -19.90 -10.49
N LEU A 422 13.59 -19.31 -9.65
CA LEU A 422 12.16 -19.22 -9.92
C LEU A 422 11.88 -18.53 -11.27
N ALA A 423 12.47 -17.36 -11.50
CA ALA A 423 12.24 -16.60 -12.72
C ALA A 423 12.79 -17.31 -13.97
N ALA A 424 13.94 -17.97 -13.86
CA ALA A 424 14.54 -18.71 -14.98
C ALA A 424 13.76 -19.98 -15.32
N GLY A 425 13.12 -20.62 -14.33
CA GLY A 425 12.35 -21.84 -14.55
C GLY A 425 10.95 -21.60 -15.14
N ILE A 426 10.39 -20.39 -15.00
CA ILE A 426 9.04 -20.05 -15.46
C ILE A 426 9.11 -19.32 -16.81
N ARG A 427 8.47 -19.90 -17.83
CA ARG A 427 8.49 -19.35 -19.20
C ARG A 427 7.85 -17.97 -19.25
N GLY A 428 8.62 -16.97 -19.68
CA GLY A 428 8.15 -15.60 -19.84
C GLY A 428 8.01 -14.81 -18.55
N ALA A 429 8.56 -15.31 -17.43
CA ALA A 429 8.57 -14.56 -16.18
C ALA A 429 9.42 -13.29 -16.27
N ARG A 430 8.91 -12.19 -15.69
CA ARG A 430 9.66 -10.95 -15.49
C ARG A 430 10.34 -11.00 -14.12
N PHE A 431 11.66 -10.80 -14.07
CA PHE A 431 12.42 -10.73 -12.82
C PHE A 431 12.74 -9.29 -12.44
N LEU A 432 12.45 -8.90 -11.20
CA LEU A 432 12.76 -7.60 -10.62
C LEU A 432 13.65 -7.78 -9.39
N ALA A 433 14.90 -7.31 -9.51
CA ALA A 433 15.83 -7.24 -8.39
C ALA A 433 15.60 -5.96 -7.58
N LEU A 434 15.31 -6.09 -6.29
CA LEU A 434 15.08 -4.98 -5.38
C LEU A 434 16.28 -4.80 -4.44
N PRO A 435 16.84 -3.60 -4.28
CA PRO A 435 17.78 -3.29 -3.21
C PRO A 435 17.22 -3.57 -1.81
N GLY A 436 18.08 -4.04 -0.90
CA GLY A 436 17.77 -4.18 0.52
C GLY A 436 17.91 -5.60 1.04
N GLN A 437 17.83 -5.70 2.37
CA GLN A 437 18.16 -6.89 3.16
C GLN A 437 16.99 -7.49 3.94
N ASN A 438 15.90 -6.74 4.10
CA ASN A 438 14.72 -7.22 4.81
C ASN A 438 13.96 -8.23 3.92
N HIS A 439 13.62 -9.38 4.49
CA HIS A 439 12.83 -10.40 3.81
C HIS A 439 11.37 -9.97 3.65
N PHE A 440 10.85 -9.18 4.60
CA PHE A 440 9.54 -8.56 4.48
C PHE A 440 9.64 -7.16 3.88
N PRO A 441 8.68 -6.75 3.03
CA PRO A 441 8.62 -5.39 2.52
C PRO A 441 8.11 -4.46 3.64
N LEU A 442 9.04 -3.94 4.44
CA LEU A 442 8.72 -3.04 5.57
C LEU A 442 8.35 -1.64 5.09
N ALA A 443 7.62 -0.89 5.91
CA ALA A 443 7.17 0.46 5.57
C ALA A 443 8.35 1.43 5.33
N GLN A 444 9.45 1.25 6.06
CA GLN A 444 10.66 2.06 5.92
C GLN A 444 11.55 1.67 4.74
N ASP A 445 11.29 0.53 4.09
CA ASP A 445 12.09 0.09 2.95
C ASP A 445 11.70 0.92 1.72
N PRO A 446 12.64 1.69 1.11
CA PRO A 446 12.33 2.53 -0.05
C PRO A 446 11.76 1.75 -1.25
N GLU A 447 12.15 0.48 -1.38
CA GLU A 447 11.70 -0.38 -2.48
C GLU A 447 10.32 -1.00 -2.27
N THR A 448 9.69 -0.84 -1.10
CA THR A 448 8.35 -1.38 -0.85
C THR A 448 7.30 -0.67 -1.69
N GLU A 449 7.39 0.66 -1.84
CA GLU A 449 6.45 1.39 -2.69
C GLU A 449 6.62 1.00 -4.17
N ARG A 450 7.88 0.90 -4.63
CA ARG A 450 8.19 0.38 -5.97
C ARG A 450 7.65 -1.02 -6.21
N MET A 451 7.75 -1.92 -5.23
CA MET A 451 7.14 -3.26 -5.31
C MET A 451 5.63 -3.17 -5.54
N ILE A 452 4.94 -2.33 -4.79
CA ILE A 452 3.47 -2.16 -4.90
C ILE A 452 3.11 -1.55 -6.26
N GLU A 453 3.88 -0.56 -6.75
CA GLU A 453 3.68 0.03 -8.07
C GLU A 453 3.89 -0.98 -9.20
N GLU A 454 4.90 -1.84 -9.10
CA GLU A 454 5.15 -2.88 -10.09
C GLU A 454 4.06 -3.95 -10.10
N ILE A 455 3.47 -4.27 -8.93
CA ILE A 455 2.26 -5.10 -8.85
C ILE A 455 1.10 -4.43 -9.61
N ARG A 456 0.84 -3.15 -9.35
CA ARG A 456 -0.23 -2.39 -10.02
C ARG A 456 -0.03 -2.37 -11.54
N LEU A 457 1.18 -2.04 -11.99
CA LEU A 457 1.52 -1.98 -13.41
C LEU A 457 1.39 -3.34 -14.08
N PHE A 458 1.78 -4.41 -13.39
CA PHE A 458 1.70 -5.77 -13.91
C PHE A 458 0.25 -6.26 -14.05
N LEU A 459 -0.64 -5.81 -13.17
CA LEU A 459 -2.06 -6.18 -13.17
C LEU A 459 -2.98 -5.26 -13.98
N LYS A 460 -2.45 -4.18 -14.57
CA LYS A 460 -3.25 -3.30 -15.44
C LYS A 460 -3.74 -4.08 -16.67
N PRO A 461 -5.04 -3.96 -17.04
CA PRO A 461 -5.53 -4.47 -18.32
C PRO A 461 -4.67 -3.89 -19.45
N ARG A 462 -4.22 -4.76 -20.36
CA ARG A 462 -3.50 -4.35 -21.57
C ARG A 462 -4.46 -3.92 -22.67
#